data_AF-A0A349YQ55-F1
#
_entry.id   AF-A0A349YQ55-F1
#
_cell.length_a   1.000
_cell.length_b   1.000
_cell.length_c   1.000
_cell.angle_alpha   90.00
_cell.angle_beta   90.00
_cell.angle_gamma   90.00
#
_symmetry.space_group_name_H-M   'P 1'
#
loop_
_entity.id
_entity.type
_entity.pdbx_description
1 polymer ?
#
loop_
_entity_poly.entity_id
_entity_poly.type
_entity_poly.pdbx_seq_one_letter_code
_entity_poly.pdbx_strand_id
1 'polypeptide(L)'
;MAYEKQVPDWKAEGTNLPTSKLTSGWQEKEKPPANWFNSLFYRIIQAIKEIQTKSAEKTYVDTYIDALDDAKIDKTDIAQVSGQSTTLIMSQKATTDAIDAISGGAISGLDNKIDKTSITSATGTSTTLVMSQKGVTNGLANKIDKTSIVSNTGTSTTHVMSQKGASDLDSAQTTALTNGLALKVDKTSVIQNTGTSTTNVMSQKAVTDSLNTKVNTAAIKQVIGTSTTDVMSQAGIKTYVESAMPKISWGTADPPSNLPDGSIYIKYS
;
A
#
# COMPACT_ATOMS: atom_id res chain seq x y z
N MET A 1 -55.40 -69.53 15.14
CA MET A 1 -56.42 -69.69 16.20
C MET A 1 -56.96 -71.10 16.08
N ALA A 2 -56.78 -71.95 17.09
CA ALA A 2 -57.39 -73.28 17.08
C ALA A 2 -58.89 -73.14 17.36
N TYR A 3 -59.74 -73.83 16.60
CA TYR A 3 -61.16 -73.84 16.87
C TYR A 3 -61.42 -74.59 18.19
N GLU A 4 -62.06 -73.94 19.16
CA GLU A 4 -62.32 -74.53 20.49
C GLU A 4 -63.30 -75.71 20.44
N LYS A 5 -64.21 -75.70 19.46
CA LYS A 5 -65.24 -76.74 19.29
C LYS A 5 -64.78 -77.76 18.25
N GLN A 6 -64.66 -79.01 18.71
CA GLN A 6 -64.42 -80.15 17.84
C GLN A 6 -65.66 -80.45 16.99
N VAL A 7 -65.47 -80.64 15.69
CA VAL A 7 -66.56 -81.04 14.79
C VAL A 7 -66.86 -82.52 15.06
N PRO A 8 -68.13 -82.91 15.26
CA PRO A 8 -68.50 -84.30 15.47
C PRO A 8 -68.01 -85.21 14.34
N ASP A 9 -67.55 -86.42 14.68
CA ASP A 9 -67.13 -87.41 13.68
C ASP A 9 -68.32 -88.23 13.18
N TRP A 10 -69.03 -87.66 12.20
CA TRP A 10 -70.18 -88.31 11.57
C TRP A 10 -69.71 -89.25 10.46
N LYS A 11 -69.90 -90.56 10.64
CA LYS A 11 -69.42 -91.61 9.71
C LYS A 11 -70.48 -92.14 8.75
N ALA A 12 -71.74 -91.76 8.94
CA ALA A 12 -72.83 -92.23 8.07
C ALA A 12 -72.93 -91.31 6.84
N GLU A 13 -72.33 -91.74 5.71
CA GLU A 13 -72.31 -90.98 4.44
C GLU A 13 -73.70 -90.78 3.81
N GLY A 14 -74.65 -91.65 4.17
CA GLY A 14 -76.00 -91.62 3.63
C GLY A 14 -76.06 -91.89 2.12
N THR A 15 -77.16 -91.50 1.49
CA THR A 15 -77.29 -91.49 0.02
C THR A 15 -77.48 -90.06 -0.48
N ASN A 16 -76.83 -89.74 -1.60
CA ASN A 16 -76.97 -88.44 -2.24
C ASN A 16 -78.45 -88.08 -2.48
N LEU A 17 -78.77 -86.82 -2.26
CA LEU A 17 -80.11 -86.31 -2.55
C LEU A 17 -80.37 -86.44 -4.07
N PRO A 18 -81.55 -86.91 -4.47
CA PRO A 18 -81.93 -86.91 -5.88
C PRO A 18 -81.97 -85.49 -6.42
N THR A 19 -81.62 -85.31 -7.70
CA THR A 19 -81.50 -83.99 -8.35
C THR A 19 -82.77 -83.15 -8.22
N SER A 20 -83.95 -83.78 -8.24
CA SER A 20 -85.23 -83.11 -8.03
C SER A 20 -85.31 -82.37 -6.68
N LYS A 21 -84.73 -82.92 -5.62
CA LYS A 21 -84.72 -82.33 -4.26
C LYS A 21 -83.65 -81.26 -4.08
N LEU A 22 -82.62 -81.25 -4.93
CA LEU A 22 -81.66 -80.13 -4.97
C LEU A 22 -82.30 -78.86 -5.53
N THR A 23 -83.31 -78.99 -6.40
CA THR A 23 -83.98 -77.85 -7.03
C THR A 23 -85.23 -77.40 -6.28
N SER A 24 -86.07 -78.33 -5.81
CA SER A 24 -87.38 -77.99 -5.21
C SER A 24 -87.43 -78.06 -3.68
N GLY A 25 -86.39 -78.57 -3.02
CA GLY A 25 -86.36 -78.72 -1.56
C GLY A 25 -87.40 -79.71 -1.01
N TRP A 26 -87.55 -79.70 0.33
CA TRP A 26 -88.57 -80.49 1.02
C TRP A 26 -89.93 -79.81 0.94
N GLN A 27 -90.98 -80.57 0.61
CA GLN A 27 -92.34 -80.02 0.56
C GLN A 27 -93.02 -80.12 1.93
N GLU A 28 -94.01 -79.24 2.18
CA GLU A 28 -94.81 -79.29 3.40
C GLU A 28 -95.51 -80.66 3.50
N LYS A 29 -95.22 -81.40 4.58
CA LYS A 29 -95.65 -82.79 4.88
C LYS A 29 -94.78 -83.92 4.30
N GLU A 30 -93.69 -83.61 3.63
CA GLU A 30 -92.73 -84.63 3.20
C GLU A 30 -91.87 -85.12 4.37
N LYS A 31 -91.76 -86.45 4.53
CA LYS A 31 -90.86 -87.08 5.50
C LYS A 31 -89.66 -87.66 4.76
N PRO A 32 -88.54 -86.94 4.67
CA PRO A 32 -87.35 -87.47 4.00
C PRO A 32 -86.83 -88.73 4.70
N PRO A 33 -86.33 -89.73 3.95
CA PRO A 33 -85.60 -90.84 4.50
C PRO A 33 -84.40 -90.38 5.33
N ALA A 34 -84.15 -91.05 6.45
CA ALA A 34 -83.01 -90.79 7.33
C ALA A 34 -81.67 -90.80 6.58
N ASN A 35 -81.58 -91.61 5.51
CA ASN A 35 -80.36 -91.71 4.71
C ASN A 35 -80.00 -90.41 3.95
N TRP A 36 -80.98 -89.57 3.61
CA TRP A 36 -80.73 -88.27 3.01
C TRP A 36 -80.24 -87.26 4.04
N PHE A 37 -80.82 -87.28 5.25
CA PHE A 37 -80.33 -86.46 6.35
C PHE A 37 -78.90 -86.83 6.76
N ASN A 38 -78.59 -88.12 6.83
CA ASN A 38 -77.22 -88.58 7.11
C ASN A 38 -76.22 -88.01 6.09
N SER A 39 -76.58 -87.99 4.80
CA SER A 39 -75.72 -87.43 3.76
C SER A 39 -75.55 -85.92 3.84
N LEU A 40 -76.62 -85.19 4.16
CA LEU A 40 -76.56 -83.75 4.38
C LEU A 40 -75.64 -83.41 5.56
N PHE A 41 -75.83 -84.05 6.70
CA PHE A 41 -75.00 -83.80 7.89
C PHE A 41 -73.54 -84.21 7.67
N TYR A 42 -73.30 -85.34 7.01
CA TYR A 42 -71.95 -85.76 6.63
C TYR A 42 -71.23 -84.69 5.79
N ARG A 43 -71.88 -84.18 4.74
CA ARG A 43 -71.30 -83.15 3.86
C ARG A 43 -71.03 -81.83 4.60
N ILE A 44 -71.97 -81.40 5.44
CA ILE A 44 -71.80 -80.19 6.26
C ILE A 44 -70.60 -80.36 7.19
N ILE A 45 -70.49 -81.50 7.87
CA ILE A 45 -69.37 -81.79 8.78
C ILE A 45 -68.04 -81.82 8.06
N GLN A 46 -67.97 -82.44 6.88
CA GLN A 46 -66.74 -82.49 6.09
C GLN A 46 -66.33 -81.10 5.59
N ALA A 47 -67.27 -80.27 5.14
CA ALA A 47 -66.99 -78.89 4.73
C ALA A 47 -66.49 -78.04 5.91
N ILE A 48 -67.08 -78.20 7.10
CA ILE A 48 -66.61 -77.51 8.30
C ILE A 48 -65.21 -77.99 8.68
N LYS A 49 -64.93 -79.30 8.66
CA LYS A 49 -63.59 -79.86 8.90
C LYS A 49 -62.56 -79.29 7.92
N GLU A 50 -62.91 -79.19 6.63
CA GLU A 50 -62.07 -78.61 5.60
C GLU A 50 -61.78 -77.12 5.88
N ILE A 51 -62.80 -76.32 6.19
CA ILE A 51 -62.63 -74.91 6.55
C ILE A 51 -61.76 -74.76 7.80
N GLN A 52 -61.98 -75.58 8.82
CA GLN A 52 -61.18 -75.53 10.05
C GLN A 52 -59.70 -75.84 9.78
N THR A 53 -59.42 -76.79 8.89
CA THR A 53 -58.06 -77.18 8.49
C THR A 53 -57.40 -76.08 7.65
N LYS A 54 -58.06 -75.63 6.58
CA LYS A 54 -57.52 -74.61 5.66
C LYS A 54 -57.39 -73.23 6.30
N SER A 55 -58.26 -72.86 7.23
CA SER A 55 -58.14 -71.58 7.95
C SER A 55 -56.97 -71.57 8.94
N ALA A 56 -56.47 -72.75 9.35
CA ALA A 56 -55.27 -72.88 10.16
C ALA A 56 -53.98 -72.74 9.33
N GLU A 57 -54.03 -72.90 8.01
CA GLU A 57 -52.93 -72.69 7.06
C GLU A 57 -52.67 -71.18 6.82
N LYS A 58 -52.64 -70.38 7.90
CA LYS A 58 -52.34 -68.93 7.97
C LYS A 58 -50.99 -68.54 7.33
N THR A 59 -50.25 -69.51 6.79
CA THR A 59 -48.97 -69.45 6.10
C THR A 59 -48.84 -68.26 5.15
N TYR A 60 -49.90 -67.93 4.40
CA TYR A 60 -49.87 -66.76 3.51
C TYR A 60 -49.65 -65.45 4.29
N VAL A 61 -50.43 -65.19 5.35
CA VAL A 61 -50.30 -63.97 6.15
C VAL A 61 -48.97 -63.93 6.90
N ASP A 62 -48.52 -65.08 7.41
CA ASP A 62 -47.25 -65.16 8.14
C ASP A 62 -46.04 -64.90 7.23
N THR A 63 -46.06 -65.39 5.99
CA THR A 63 -45.00 -65.11 4.99
C THR A 63 -44.86 -63.61 4.72
N TYR A 64 -45.98 -62.88 4.61
CA TYR A 64 -45.94 -61.42 4.42
C TYR A 64 -45.52 -60.67 5.69
N ILE A 65 -45.83 -61.19 6.88
CA ILE A 65 -45.37 -60.60 8.15
C ILE A 65 -43.86 -60.75 8.29
N ASP A 66 -43.31 -61.93 8.00
CA ASP A 66 -41.87 -62.21 8.09
C ASP A 66 -41.09 -61.35 7.10
N ALA A 67 -41.56 -61.28 5.84
CA ALA A 67 -40.94 -60.41 4.83
C ALA A 67 -40.99 -58.92 5.20
N LEU A 68 -42.03 -58.48 5.93
CA LEU A 68 -42.12 -57.12 6.45
C LEU A 68 -41.22 -56.89 7.66
N ASP A 69 -40.90 -57.92 8.44
CA ASP A 69 -39.99 -57.82 9.58
C ASP A 69 -38.53 -57.77 9.11
N ASP A 70 -38.16 -58.61 8.15
CA ASP A 70 -36.83 -58.59 7.51
C ASP A 70 -36.53 -57.27 6.77
N ALA A 71 -37.57 -56.58 6.28
CA ALA A 71 -37.42 -55.29 5.59
C ALA A 71 -37.32 -54.10 6.55
N LYS A 72 -37.59 -54.27 7.85
CA LYS A 72 -37.45 -53.18 8.82
C LYS A 72 -35.97 -53.00 9.16
N ILE A 73 -35.57 -51.75 9.23
CA ILE A 73 -34.30 -51.37 9.86
C ILE A 73 -34.51 -51.49 11.37
N ASP A 74 -33.73 -52.34 12.04
CA ASP A 74 -33.74 -52.42 13.50
C ASP A 74 -33.07 -51.16 14.08
N LYS A 75 -33.52 -50.72 15.25
CA LYS A 75 -32.89 -49.61 15.99
C LYS A 75 -31.44 -49.92 16.35
N THR A 76 -31.09 -51.20 16.44
CA THR A 76 -29.71 -51.67 16.64
C THR A 76 -28.81 -51.39 15.43
N ASP A 77 -29.39 -51.29 14.23
CA ASP A 77 -28.68 -50.97 12.99
C ASP A 77 -28.50 -49.46 12.74
N ILE A 78 -29.02 -48.62 13.66
CA ILE A 78 -28.97 -47.16 13.56
C ILE A 78 -27.99 -46.61 14.61
N ALA A 79 -26.90 -45.99 14.15
CA ALA A 79 -25.98 -45.27 15.02
C ALA A 79 -26.64 -44.00 15.57
N GLN A 80 -26.79 -43.92 16.90
CA GLN A 80 -27.46 -42.81 17.60
C GLN A 80 -26.50 -41.69 18.03
N VAL A 81 -25.20 -41.93 17.97
CA VAL A 81 -24.14 -40.99 18.37
C VAL A 81 -23.26 -40.67 17.18
N SER A 82 -22.66 -39.47 17.17
CA SER A 82 -21.71 -39.09 16.14
C SER A 82 -20.45 -39.97 16.22
N GLY A 83 -20.04 -40.54 15.09
CA GLY A 83 -18.91 -41.46 15.03
C GLY A 83 -18.84 -42.20 13.69
N GLN A 84 -17.64 -42.59 13.27
CA GLN A 84 -17.36 -43.24 11.99
C GLN A 84 -17.82 -44.71 11.99
N SER A 85 -19.11 -44.97 12.15
CA SER A 85 -19.63 -46.29 11.85
C SER A 85 -19.49 -46.52 10.34
N THR A 86 -18.73 -47.54 9.96
CA THR A 86 -18.60 -47.97 8.56
C THR A 86 -19.65 -49.02 8.18
N THR A 87 -20.44 -49.48 9.16
CA THR A 87 -21.36 -50.62 9.01
C THR A 87 -22.81 -50.29 9.34
N LEU A 88 -23.08 -49.18 10.02
CA LEU A 88 -24.43 -48.77 10.44
C LEU A 88 -24.89 -47.51 9.73
N ILE A 89 -26.21 -47.36 9.58
CA ILE A 89 -26.81 -46.11 9.08
C ILE A 89 -26.81 -45.08 10.22
N MET A 90 -26.41 -43.85 9.94
CA MET A 90 -26.44 -42.77 10.94
C MET A 90 -27.86 -42.23 11.10
N SER A 91 -28.25 -41.96 12.35
CA SER A 91 -29.51 -41.24 12.61
C SER A 91 -29.43 -39.78 12.13
N GLN A 92 -30.59 -39.17 11.91
CA GLN A 92 -30.68 -37.74 11.62
C GLN A 92 -30.01 -36.90 12.74
N LYS A 93 -30.21 -37.30 14.01
CA LYS A 93 -29.57 -36.63 15.15
C LYS A 93 -28.05 -36.71 15.08
N ALA A 94 -27.50 -37.90 14.83
CA ALA A 94 -26.04 -38.08 14.72
C ALA A 94 -25.45 -37.26 13.57
N THR A 95 -26.20 -37.14 12.47
CA THR A 95 -25.83 -36.29 11.31
C THR A 95 -25.84 -34.81 11.69
N THR A 96 -26.88 -34.34 12.36
CA THR A 96 -26.97 -32.95 12.84
C THR A 96 -25.84 -32.62 13.83
N ASP A 97 -25.59 -33.48 14.82
CA ASP A 97 -24.52 -33.27 15.80
C ASP A 97 -23.13 -33.17 15.12
N ALA A 98 -22.88 -33.98 14.07
CA ALA A 98 -21.64 -33.92 13.29
C ALA A 98 -21.51 -32.61 12.49
N ILE A 99 -22.61 -32.15 11.87
CA ILE A 99 -22.65 -30.88 11.14
C ILE A 99 -22.42 -29.70 12.10
N ASP A 100 -23.02 -29.72 13.30
CA ASP A 100 -22.85 -28.68 14.31
C ASP A 100 -21.41 -28.65 14.83
N ALA A 101 -20.78 -29.80 15.05
CA ALA A 101 -19.37 -29.88 15.44
C ALA A 101 -18.44 -29.30 14.36
N ILE A 102 -18.71 -29.59 13.08
CA ILE A 102 -17.96 -29.02 11.95
C ILE A 102 -18.21 -27.51 11.85
N SER A 103 -19.45 -27.06 11.97
CA SER A 103 -19.81 -25.65 11.82
C SER A 103 -19.27 -24.81 12.98
N GLY A 104 -19.41 -25.28 14.21
CA GLY A 104 -18.83 -24.63 15.39
C GLY A 104 -17.30 -24.67 15.41
N GLY A 105 -16.69 -25.80 15.02
CA GLY A 105 -15.24 -25.99 14.98
C GLY A 105 -14.54 -25.26 13.83
N ALA A 106 -15.11 -25.25 12.62
CA ALA A 106 -14.54 -24.60 11.47
C ALA A 106 -14.70 -23.07 11.52
N ILE A 107 -15.86 -22.56 11.97
CA ILE A 107 -16.04 -21.12 12.17
C ILE A 107 -15.16 -20.62 13.30
N SER A 108 -15.08 -21.35 14.43
CA SER A 108 -14.11 -21.01 15.49
C SER A 108 -12.66 -21.14 15.02
N GLY A 109 -12.35 -22.07 14.12
CA GLY A 109 -11.02 -22.19 13.50
C GLY A 109 -10.61 -20.99 12.66
N LEU A 110 -11.55 -20.35 11.94
CA LEU A 110 -11.30 -19.08 11.24
C LEU A 110 -11.17 -17.92 12.24
N ASP A 111 -12.01 -17.86 13.27
CA ASP A 111 -11.88 -16.89 14.36
C ASP A 111 -10.57 -17.07 15.16
N ASN A 112 -10.04 -18.29 15.24
CA ASN A 112 -8.77 -18.61 15.90
C ASN A 112 -7.54 -18.37 14.98
N LYS A 113 -7.69 -18.45 13.65
CA LYS A 113 -6.61 -18.10 12.71
C LYS A 113 -6.28 -16.61 12.75
N ILE A 114 -7.26 -15.77 13.06
CA ILE A 114 -7.08 -14.34 13.35
C ILE A 114 -7.76 -14.08 14.69
N ASP A 115 -7.10 -14.49 15.78
CA ASP A 115 -7.55 -14.16 17.12
C ASP A 115 -7.58 -12.63 17.27
N LYS A 116 -8.80 -12.05 17.28
CA LYS A 116 -8.98 -10.59 17.38
C LYS A 116 -8.40 -10.04 18.69
N THR A 117 -8.23 -10.86 19.72
CA THR A 117 -7.56 -10.47 20.96
C THR A 117 -6.05 -10.34 20.81
N SER A 118 -5.47 -10.99 19.80
CA SER A 118 -4.08 -10.86 19.39
C SER A 118 -3.79 -9.59 18.54
N ILE A 119 -4.82 -8.80 18.21
CA ILE A 119 -4.71 -7.56 17.44
C ILE A 119 -5.05 -6.35 18.32
N THR A 120 -4.08 -5.46 18.54
CA THR A 120 -4.29 -4.23 19.31
C THR A 120 -4.50 -3.01 18.42
N SER A 121 -5.43 -2.14 18.80
CA SER A 121 -5.59 -0.81 18.18
C SER A 121 -4.78 0.29 18.88
N ALA A 122 -4.06 -0.05 19.95
CA ALA A 122 -3.13 0.86 20.62
C ALA A 122 -1.80 0.92 19.85
N THR A 123 -1.22 2.11 19.77
CA THR A 123 0.06 2.34 19.11
C THR A 123 1.23 1.90 19.99
N GLY A 124 1.98 0.90 19.52
CA GLY A 124 3.41 0.75 19.77
C GLY A 124 3.86 0.33 21.17
N THR A 125 2.95 -0.02 22.07
CA THR A 125 3.30 -0.42 23.45
C THR A 125 3.30 -1.93 23.68
N SER A 126 2.68 -2.71 22.78
CA SER A 126 2.61 -4.17 22.92
C SER A 126 3.84 -4.84 22.32
N THR A 127 4.42 -5.78 23.06
CA THR A 127 5.51 -6.66 22.61
C THR A 127 5.03 -8.03 22.15
N THR A 128 3.74 -8.33 22.35
CA THR A 128 3.14 -9.67 22.12
C THR A 128 2.01 -9.66 21.12
N LEU A 129 1.38 -8.51 20.88
CA LEU A 129 0.23 -8.36 19.98
C LEU A 129 0.66 -7.67 18.69
N VAL A 130 0.04 -8.06 17.57
CA VAL A 130 0.20 -7.33 16.31
C VAL A 130 -0.68 -6.08 16.29
N MET A 131 -0.25 -5.02 15.62
CA MET A 131 -0.99 -3.78 15.53
C MET A 131 -2.05 -3.84 14.42
N SER A 132 -3.25 -3.32 14.70
CA SER A 132 -4.30 -3.17 13.69
C SER A 132 -3.93 -2.11 12.65
N GLN A 133 -4.55 -2.17 11.47
CA GLN A 133 -4.43 -1.11 10.46
C GLN A 133 -4.76 0.28 11.03
N LYS A 134 -5.79 0.37 11.89
CA LYS A 134 -6.15 1.63 12.58
C LYS A 134 -5.02 2.11 13.51
N GLY A 135 -4.40 1.21 14.26
CA GLY A 135 -3.25 1.52 15.11
C GLY A 135 -2.07 2.06 14.29
N VAL A 136 -1.76 1.42 13.16
CA VAL A 136 -0.69 1.85 12.24
C VAL A 136 -0.99 3.24 11.67
N THR A 137 -2.21 3.47 11.18
CA THR A 137 -2.65 4.77 10.65
C THR A 137 -2.53 5.88 11.70
N ASN A 138 -2.98 5.63 12.94
CA ASN A 138 -2.88 6.60 14.04
C ASN A 138 -1.42 6.89 14.41
N GLY A 139 -0.57 5.86 14.50
CA GLY A 139 0.85 6.03 14.82
C GLY A 139 1.60 6.82 13.75
N LEU A 140 1.29 6.59 12.48
CA LEU A 140 1.88 7.34 11.37
C LEU A 140 1.44 8.81 11.35
N ALA A 141 0.16 9.08 11.66
CA ALA A 141 -0.36 10.44 11.78
C ALA A 141 0.34 11.24 12.89
N ASN A 142 0.69 10.58 14.01
CA ASN A 142 1.41 11.23 15.12
C ASN A 142 2.91 11.42 14.86
N LYS A 143 3.55 10.62 13.99
CA LYS A 143 4.98 10.78 13.64
C LYS A 143 5.28 12.06 12.85
N ILE A 144 4.28 12.63 12.18
CA ILE A 144 4.38 13.91 11.49
C ILE A 144 3.29 14.82 12.07
N ASP A 145 3.51 15.29 13.29
CA ASP A 145 2.66 16.33 13.84
C ASP A 145 2.78 17.58 12.96
N LYS A 146 1.72 17.89 12.19
CA LYS A 146 1.71 19.08 11.33
C LYS A 146 1.88 20.37 12.12
N THR A 147 1.58 20.36 13.42
CA THR A 147 1.82 21.52 14.29
C THR A 147 3.30 21.71 14.60
N SER A 148 4.11 20.63 14.53
CA SER A 148 5.57 20.67 14.65
C SER A 148 6.28 21.14 13.38
N ILE A 149 5.56 21.34 12.27
CA ILE A 149 6.07 21.87 11.00
C ILE A 149 5.58 23.30 10.82
N VAL A 150 6.48 24.28 10.91
CA VAL A 150 6.11 25.70 10.74
C VAL A 150 6.16 26.14 9.29
N SER A 151 5.14 26.89 8.85
CA SER A 151 5.01 27.44 7.49
C SER A 151 5.67 28.80 7.31
N ASN A 152 6.09 29.43 8.40
CA ASN A 152 6.64 30.78 8.43
C ASN A 152 7.98 30.78 9.17
N THR A 153 8.83 31.75 8.82
CA THR A 153 10.08 32.02 9.54
C THR A 153 9.78 32.46 10.97
N GLY A 154 10.45 31.85 11.94
CA GLY A 154 10.31 32.17 13.36
C GLY A 154 11.52 31.70 14.16
N THR A 155 11.51 31.96 15.46
CA THR A 155 12.60 31.64 16.39
C THR A 155 12.45 30.27 17.05
N SER A 156 11.63 29.37 16.48
CA SER A 156 11.36 28.08 17.09
C SER A 156 12.63 27.23 17.15
N THR A 157 12.99 26.80 18.35
CA THR A 157 14.12 25.89 18.60
C THR A 157 13.69 24.42 18.64
N THR A 158 12.39 24.15 18.57
CA THR A 158 11.79 22.82 18.76
C THR A 158 11.00 22.33 17.55
N HIS A 159 10.81 23.18 16.53
CA HIS A 159 10.00 22.87 15.35
C HIS A 159 10.87 22.89 14.09
N VAL A 160 10.50 22.09 13.08
CA VAL A 160 11.15 22.10 11.77
C VAL A 160 10.39 23.00 10.81
N MET A 161 11.09 23.66 9.89
CA MET A 161 10.47 24.48 8.85
C MET A 161 9.95 23.62 7.70
N SER A 162 8.77 23.96 7.18
CA SER A 162 8.26 23.33 5.95
C SER A 162 9.15 23.65 4.75
N GLN A 163 9.13 22.77 3.73
CA GLN A 163 9.84 23.03 2.47
C GLN A 163 9.42 24.36 1.83
N LYS A 164 8.13 24.71 1.92
CA LYS A 164 7.63 26.02 1.43
C LYS A 164 8.23 27.19 2.23
N GLY A 165 8.26 27.07 3.56
CA GLY A 165 8.85 28.10 4.41
C GLY A 165 10.33 28.34 4.08
N ALA A 166 11.07 27.27 3.80
CA ALA A 166 12.47 27.35 3.39
C ALA A 166 12.64 28.02 2.01
N SER A 167 11.82 27.66 1.02
CA SER A 167 11.87 28.28 -0.31
C SER A 167 11.46 29.76 -0.30
N ASP A 168 10.49 30.13 0.54
CA ASP A 168 10.06 31.52 0.71
C ASP A 168 11.18 32.38 1.32
N LEU A 169 11.91 31.85 2.32
CA LEU A 169 13.05 32.53 2.95
C LEU A 169 14.20 32.76 1.96
N ASP A 170 14.58 31.73 1.20
CA ASP A 170 15.62 31.82 0.18
C ASP A 170 15.29 32.88 -0.88
N SER A 171 14.03 32.90 -1.34
CA SER A 171 13.52 33.88 -2.29
C SER A 171 13.59 35.31 -1.72
N ALA A 172 13.19 35.50 -0.46
CA ALA A 172 13.23 36.79 0.22
C ALA A 172 14.68 37.29 0.38
N GLN A 173 15.61 36.42 0.78
CA GLN A 173 17.01 36.77 0.96
C GLN A 173 17.70 37.09 -0.37
N THR A 174 17.42 36.33 -1.43
CA THR A 174 17.90 36.60 -2.78
C THR A 174 17.40 37.96 -3.29
N THR A 175 16.13 38.28 -3.03
CA THR A 175 15.55 39.58 -3.40
C THR A 175 16.22 40.72 -2.64
N ALA A 176 16.43 40.58 -1.32
CA ALA A 176 17.09 41.59 -0.49
C ALA A 176 18.54 41.83 -0.92
N LEU A 177 19.29 40.76 -1.21
CA LEU A 177 20.68 40.86 -1.71
C LEU A 177 20.73 41.53 -3.09
N THR A 178 19.83 41.14 -4.00
CA THR A 178 19.74 41.72 -5.34
C THR A 178 19.45 43.22 -5.27
N ASN A 179 18.45 43.62 -4.47
CA ASN A 179 18.08 45.02 -4.28
C ASN A 179 19.21 45.82 -3.60
N GLY A 180 19.84 45.27 -2.57
CA GLY A 180 20.94 45.92 -1.87
C GLY A 180 22.18 46.12 -2.76
N LEU A 181 22.50 45.13 -3.60
CA LEU A 181 23.60 45.24 -4.56
C LEU A 181 23.30 46.26 -5.66
N ALA A 182 22.06 46.27 -6.17
CA ALA A 182 21.61 47.25 -7.15
C ALA A 182 21.74 48.70 -6.64
N LEU A 183 21.48 48.94 -5.34
CA LEU A 183 21.65 50.26 -4.73
C LEU A 183 23.13 50.66 -4.56
N LYS A 184 24.01 49.72 -4.22
CA LYS A 184 25.43 50.01 -3.94
C LYS A 184 26.31 50.13 -5.17
N VAL A 185 26.02 49.36 -6.22
CA VAL A 185 26.80 49.31 -7.46
C VAL A 185 25.85 49.53 -8.64
N ASP A 186 24.96 50.53 -8.52
CA ASP A 186 24.20 50.96 -9.68
C ASP A 186 25.21 51.47 -10.71
N LYS A 187 25.23 50.88 -11.92
CA LYS A 187 26.09 51.33 -13.02
C LYS A 187 25.81 52.79 -13.38
N THR A 188 24.63 53.31 -13.06
CA THR A 188 24.31 54.73 -13.21
C THR A 188 25.07 55.62 -12.21
N SER A 189 25.44 55.08 -11.04
CA SER A 189 26.23 55.76 -10.01
C SER A 189 27.73 55.72 -10.26
N VAL A 190 28.18 55.02 -11.32
CA VAL A 190 29.57 54.99 -11.78
C VAL A 190 29.67 55.72 -13.12
N ILE A 191 30.05 57.00 -13.09
CA ILE A 191 30.04 57.85 -14.28
C ILE A 191 31.23 57.55 -15.19
N GLN A 192 30.94 57.36 -16.49
CA GLN A 192 31.91 56.98 -17.53
C GLN A 192 32.53 58.17 -18.28
N ASN A 193 32.08 59.39 -17.97
CA ASN A 193 32.58 60.64 -18.52
C ASN A 193 33.29 61.47 -17.45
N THR A 194 34.24 62.30 -17.87
CA THR A 194 34.84 63.34 -17.04
C THR A 194 33.79 64.36 -16.63
N GLY A 195 33.78 64.80 -15.36
CA GLY A 195 32.73 65.71 -14.91
C GLY A 195 32.71 66.06 -13.43
N THR A 196 31.80 66.97 -13.12
CA THR A 196 31.62 67.74 -11.87
C THR A 196 30.69 67.07 -10.85
N SER A 197 30.43 65.76 -10.97
CA SER A 197 29.52 65.07 -10.07
C SER A 197 30.05 65.10 -8.64
N THR A 198 29.22 65.55 -7.71
CA THR A 198 29.52 65.60 -6.27
C THR A 198 28.94 64.40 -5.51
N THR A 199 28.16 63.56 -6.19
CA THR A 199 27.37 62.49 -5.57
C THR A 199 27.65 61.12 -6.15
N ASN A 200 28.23 61.03 -7.36
CA ASN A 200 28.54 59.76 -8.02
C ASN A 200 30.05 59.53 -8.10
N VAL A 201 30.47 58.26 -8.07
CA VAL A 201 31.87 57.90 -8.25
C VAL A 201 32.24 57.93 -9.72
N MET A 202 33.45 58.41 -10.02
CA MET A 202 34.00 58.41 -11.37
C MET A 202 34.64 57.06 -11.68
N SER A 203 34.37 56.51 -12.86
CA SER A 203 35.01 55.27 -13.32
C SER A 203 36.53 55.45 -13.49
N GLN A 204 37.28 54.35 -13.38
CA GLN A 204 38.71 54.35 -13.68
C GLN A 204 39.00 54.88 -15.09
N LYS A 205 38.17 54.52 -16.09
CA LYS A 205 38.28 55.04 -17.46
C LYS A 205 38.17 56.57 -17.50
N ALA A 206 37.15 57.14 -16.85
CA ALA A 206 36.97 58.59 -16.83
C ALA A 206 38.12 59.32 -16.10
N VAL A 207 38.68 58.73 -15.04
CA VAL A 207 39.89 59.26 -14.37
C VAL A 207 41.11 59.19 -15.30
N THR A 208 41.34 58.06 -15.97
CA THR A 208 42.45 57.88 -16.92
C THR A 208 42.36 58.85 -18.09
N ASP A 209 41.18 59.01 -18.69
CA ASP A 209 40.96 59.94 -19.80
C ASP A 209 41.26 61.40 -19.36
N SER A 210 40.80 61.80 -18.16
CA SER A 210 41.09 63.13 -17.59
C SER A 210 42.58 63.40 -17.42
N LEU A 211 43.31 62.46 -16.83
CA LEU A 211 44.75 62.58 -16.59
C LEU A 211 45.54 62.68 -17.91
N ASN A 212 45.17 61.88 -18.91
CA ASN A 212 45.80 61.91 -20.23
C ASN A 212 45.63 63.26 -20.93
N THR A 213 44.50 63.96 -20.73
CA THR A 213 44.33 65.32 -21.30
C THR A 213 45.14 66.39 -20.58
N LYS A 214 45.32 66.27 -19.26
CA LYS A 214 46.09 67.23 -18.46
C LYS A 214 47.60 67.05 -18.58
N VAL A 215 48.07 65.82 -18.79
CA VAL A 215 49.48 65.53 -19.05
C VAL A 215 49.70 65.57 -20.56
N ASN A 216 49.93 66.77 -21.10
CA ASN A 216 50.33 66.90 -22.50
C ASN A 216 51.79 66.47 -22.68
N THR A 217 52.03 65.18 -22.85
CA THR A 217 53.36 64.61 -23.11
C THR A 217 53.99 65.16 -24.40
N ALA A 218 53.19 65.64 -25.36
CA ALA A 218 53.69 66.29 -26.57
C ALA A 218 54.24 67.71 -26.34
N ALA A 219 53.80 68.39 -25.26
CA ALA A 219 54.34 69.67 -24.80
C ALA A 219 55.62 69.52 -23.96
N ILE A 220 55.96 68.30 -23.54
CA ILE A 220 57.23 68.00 -22.87
C ILE A 220 58.27 67.64 -23.94
N LYS A 221 59.07 68.62 -24.37
CA LYS A 221 60.09 68.39 -25.40
C LYS A 221 61.36 67.76 -24.79
N GLN A 222 61.87 66.72 -25.42
CA GLN A 222 63.15 66.08 -25.06
C GLN A 222 64.35 66.64 -25.84
N VAL A 223 64.13 67.62 -26.70
CA VAL A 223 65.13 68.26 -27.56
C VAL A 223 65.22 69.75 -27.26
N ILE A 224 66.40 70.33 -27.55
CA ILE A 224 66.64 71.77 -27.51
C ILE A 224 65.71 72.43 -28.53
N GLY A 225 64.95 73.45 -28.13
CA GLY A 225 64.05 74.16 -29.03
C GLY A 225 63.94 75.64 -28.67
N THR A 226 63.57 76.47 -29.65
CA THR A 226 63.33 77.91 -29.50
C THR A 226 61.89 78.22 -29.07
N SER A 227 61.16 77.21 -28.59
CA SER A 227 59.75 77.34 -28.21
C SER A 227 59.63 78.17 -26.93
N THR A 228 58.81 79.21 -26.98
CA THR A 228 58.50 80.06 -25.81
C THR A 228 57.33 79.51 -24.99
N THR A 229 56.66 78.46 -25.46
CA THR A 229 55.43 77.91 -24.86
C THR A 229 55.56 76.46 -24.39
N ASP A 230 56.57 75.72 -24.86
CA ASP A 230 56.77 74.32 -24.49
C ASP A 230 57.60 74.17 -23.22
N VAL A 231 57.34 73.09 -22.47
CA VAL A 231 58.14 72.73 -21.30
C VAL A 231 59.27 71.80 -21.74
N MET A 232 60.52 72.18 -21.49
CA MET A 232 61.67 71.29 -21.74
C MET A 232 61.78 70.26 -20.62
N SER A 233 61.95 68.99 -20.98
CA SER A 233 62.33 67.95 -20.02
C SER A 233 63.73 68.20 -19.45
N GLN A 234 64.05 67.59 -18.30
CA GLN A 234 65.39 67.68 -17.71
C GLN A 234 66.50 67.23 -18.68
N ALA A 235 66.24 66.21 -19.52
CA ALA A 235 67.17 65.77 -20.56
C ALA A 235 67.42 66.84 -21.64
N GLY A 236 66.37 67.55 -22.06
CA GLY A 236 66.47 68.67 -23.00
C GLY A 236 67.26 69.85 -22.42
N ILE A 237 67.01 70.22 -21.16
CA ILE A 237 67.74 71.27 -20.43
C ILE A 237 69.23 70.91 -20.33
N LYS A 238 69.55 69.68 -19.94
CA LYS A 238 70.94 69.21 -19.84
C LYS A 238 71.69 69.39 -21.17
N THR A 239 71.07 68.95 -22.27
CA THR A 239 71.68 69.05 -23.61
C THR A 239 71.88 70.51 -24.03
N TYR A 240 70.91 71.39 -23.75
CA TYR A 240 71.05 72.82 -24.03
C TYR A 240 72.21 73.44 -23.26
N VAL A 241 72.26 73.20 -21.95
CA VAL A 241 73.33 73.71 -21.07
C VAL A 241 74.70 73.24 -21.56
N GLU A 242 74.84 71.97 -21.92
CA GLU A 242 76.09 71.42 -22.47
C GLU A 242 76.48 72.03 -23.84
N SER A 243 75.50 72.44 -24.65
CA SER A 243 75.73 73.08 -25.94
C SER A 243 76.02 74.58 -25.85
N ALA A 244 75.43 75.28 -24.89
CA ALA A 244 75.49 76.74 -24.73
C ALA A 244 76.65 77.19 -23.83
N MET A 245 77.16 76.30 -22.96
CA MET A 245 78.35 76.59 -22.19
C MET A 245 79.57 76.61 -23.11
N PRO A 246 80.44 77.65 -23.03
CA PRO A 246 81.68 77.66 -23.78
C PRO A 246 82.46 76.40 -23.44
N LYS A 247 82.80 75.60 -24.45
CA LYS A 247 83.72 74.49 -24.26
C LYS A 247 85.06 75.11 -23.88
N ILE A 248 85.41 75.04 -22.61
CA ILE A 248 86.76 75.38 -22.15
C ILE A 248 87.68 74.34 -22.77
N SER A 249 88.27 74.68 -23.91
CA SER A 249 89.29 73.87 -24.54
C SER A 249 90.60 74.15 -23.82
N TRP A 250 90.99 73.21 -22.97
CA TRP A 250 92.35 73.17 -22.43
C TRP A 250 93.27 72.77 -23.59
N GLY A 251 93.81 73.77 -24.31
CA GLY A 251 94.79 73.52 -25.34
C GLY A 251 96.09 72.99 -24.72
N THR A 252 96.67 71.94 -25.31
CA THR A 252 98.00 71.43 -24.98
C THR A 252 99.12 72.18 -25.73
N ALA A 253 98.84 73.39 -26.24
CA ALA A 253 99.85 74.20 -26.89
C ALA A 253 100.81 74.72 -25.83
N ASP A 254 102.12 74.56 -26.07
CA ASP A 254 103.15 75.08 -25.18
C ASP A 254 102.87 76.56 -24.88
N PRO A 255 102.85 76.96 -23.59
CA PRO A 255 102.66 78.35 -23.24
C PRO A 255 103.76 79.19 -23.94
N PRO A 256 103.45 80.40 -24.43
CA PRO A 256 104.47 81.33 -24.88
C PRO A 256 105.58 81.40 -23.84
N SER A 257 106.84 81.26 -24.28
CA SER A 257 108.06 81.14 -23.45
C SER A 257 108.34 82.31 -22.48
N ASN A 258 107.40 83.24 -22.37
CA ASN A 258 107.53 84.54 -21.73
C ASN A 258 106.54 84.69 -20.56
N LEU A 259 105.76 83.65 -20.25
CA LEU A 259 104.76 83.69 -19.18
C LEU A 259 105.36 83.19 -17.86
N PRO A 260 105.06 83.85 -16.73
CA PRO A 260 105.41 83.35 -15.41
C PRO A 260 104.80 81.97 -15.16
N ASP A 261 105.54 81.13 -14.44
CA ASP A 261 105.08 79.80 -14.00
C ASP A 261 103.75 79.92 -13.22
N GLY A 262 102.75 79.12 -13.62
CA GLY A 262 101.38 79.18 -13.09
C GLY A 262 100.36 80.04 -13.87
N SER A 263 100.73 80.59 -15.03
CA SER A 263 99.79 81.37 -15.86
C SER A 263 98.80 80.47 -16.63
N ILE A 264 97.49 80.70 -16.47
CA ILE A 264 96.44 80.04 -17.27
C ILE A 264 96.26 80.81 -18.58
N TYR A 265 96.48 80.13 -19.71
CA TYR A 265 96.31 80.71 -21.04
C TYR A 265 94.93 80.35 -21.60
N ILE A 266 94.04 81.34 -21.70
CA ILE A 266 92.74 81.16 -22.35
C ILE A 266 92.86 81.73 -23.76
N LYS A 267 92.87 80.84 -24.77
CA LYS A 267 92.78 81.26 -26.17
C LYS A 267 91.31 81.48 -26.50
N TYR A 268 90.91 82.73 -26.73
CA TYR A 268 89.60 83.03 -27.31
C TYR A 268 89.70 82.81 -28.83
N SER A 269 88.89 81.90 -29.36
CA SER A 269 88.58 81.75 -30.77
C SER A 269 87.15 82.20 -31.01
#